data_AF-A0A967BK10-F1
#
_entry.id   AF-A0A967BK10-F1
#
_cell.length_a   1.000
_cell.length_b   1.000
_cell.length_c   1.000
_cell.angle_alpha   90.00
_cell.angle_beta   90.00
_cell.angle_gamma   90.00
#
_symmetry.space_group_name_H-M   'P 1'
#
loop_
_entity.id
_entity.type
_entity.pdbx_description
1 polymer ?
#
loop_
_entity_poly.entity_id
_entity_poly.type
_entity_poly.pdbx_seq_one_letter_code
_entity_poly.pdbx_strand_id
1 'polypeptide(L)' 'MKIINRFIPFILLFILTGCNTAEGQVTEVRTFSGIDGVALLGSGDVDITLGNKEEITIHAPADLIPYLLTEKKDGTL' A
#
# COMPACT_ATOMS: atom_id res chain seq x y z
N MET A 1 16.08 -34.80 37.93
CA MET A 1 15.71 -33.62 38.74
C MET A 1 15.50 -32.45 37.78
N LYS A 2 14.30 -31.87 37.74
CA LYS A 2 13.95 -30.67 36.97
C LYS A 2 14.73 -29.48 37.53
N ILE A 3 15.36 -28.68 36.67
CA ILE A 3 15.71 -27.30 37.03
C ILE A 3 15.16 -26.40 35.94
N ILE A 4 14.31 -25.51 36.41
CA ILE A 4 13.40 -24.62 35.71
C ILE A 4 14.19 -23.41 35.19
N ASN A 5 14.08 -23.18 33.88
CA ASN A 5 13.77 -21.89 33.24
C ASN A 5 13.98 -20.62 34.08
N ARG A 6 15.03 -19.81 33.82
CA ARG A 6 14.97 -18.33 33.88
C ARG A 6 16.24 -17.60 33.41
N PHE A 7 16.70 -17.77 32.18
CA PHE A 7 17.63 -16.79 31.58
C PHE A 7 17.40 -16.75 30.08
N ILE A 8 16.36 -16.02 29.68
CA ILE A 8 16.12 -15.65 28.28
C ILE A 8 17.28 -14.73 27.90
N PRO A 9 18.19 -15.13 27.01
CA PRO A 9 19.26 -14.25 26.58
C PRO A 9 18.65 -13.10 25.77
N PHE A 10 19.05 -11.90 26.15
CA PHE A 10 18.79 -10.58 25.58
C PHE A 10 19.35 -10.41 24.14
N ILE A 11 19.37 -11.48 23.34
CA ILE A 11 20.01 -11.54 22.03
C ILE A 11 19.12 -12.36 21.10
N LEU A 12 17.92 -11.86 20.76
CA LEU A 12 17.19 -12.32 19.57
C LEU A 12 15.96 -11.44 19.23
N LEU A 13 16.15 -10.18 18.82
CA LEU A 13 15.24 -9.53 17.86
C LEU A 13 15.82 -8.21 17.32
N PHE A 14 16.90 -8.29 16.56
CA PHE A 14 17.39 -7.17 15.74
C PHE A 14 17.39 -7.57 14.27
N ILE A 15 16.27 -8.17 13.82
CA ILE A 15 16.08 -8.54 12.42
C ILE A 15 14.62 -8.20 12.11
N LEU A 16 14.42 -7.15 11.32
CA LEU A 16 13.28 -6.87 10.42
C LEU A 16 13.10 -5.37 10.10
N THR A 17 14.02 -4.48 10.48
CA THR A 17 14.09 -3.13 9.89
C THR A 17 15.00 -3.13 8.67
N GLY A 18 14.46 -3.65 7.58
CA GLY A 18 15.02 -3.54 6.25
C GLY A 18 13.89 -3.31 5.25
N CYS A 19 13.17 -2.18 5.38
CA CYS A 19 12.35 -1.71 4.29
C CYS A 19 13.32 -1.26 3.20
N ASN A 20 13.50 -2.07 2.16
CA ASN A 20 14.26 -1.67 0.99
C ASN A 20 13.56 -0.44 0.40
N THR A 21 14.14 0.74 0.60
CA THR A 21 13.77 1.94 -0.15
C THR A 21 14.16 1.67 -1.61
N ALA A 22 13.18 1.28 -2.42
CA ALA A 22 13.25 1.54 -3.85
C ALA A 22 13.36 3.07 -3.97
N GLU A 23 14.56 3.57 -4.26
CA GLU A 23 14.86 4.99 -4.29
C GLU A 23 13.89 5.69 -5.26
N GLY A 24 12.88 6.36 -4.69
CA GLY A 24 11.91 7.16 -5.42
C GLY A 24 10.52 6.56 -5.56
N GLN A 25 10.31 5.23 -5.60
CA GLN A 25 8.97 4.65 -5.82
C GLN A 25 8.24 4.41 -4.50
N VAL A 26 6.95 4.77 -4.45
CA VAL A 26 6.08 4.55 -3.29
C VAL A 26 4.76 3.90 -3.69
N THR A 27 4.13 3.27 -2.70
CA THR A 27 2.77 2.74 -2.80
C THR A 27 1.85 3.60 -1.97
N GLU A 28 0.83 4.19 -2.59
CA GLU A 28 -0.25 4.88 -1.90
C GLU A 28 -1.55 4.10 -2.05
N VAL A 29 -2.29 3.98 -0.95
CA VAL A 29 -3.60 3.32 -0.92
C VAL A 29 -4.67 4.36 -0.62
N ARG A 30 -5.67 4.46 -1.50
CA ARG A 30 -6.84 5.33 -1.36
C ARG A 30 -8.10 4.48 -1.32
N THR A 31 -8.98 4.76 -0.36
CA THR A 31 -10.23 3.98 -0.18
C THR A 31 -11.44 4.84 -0.54
N PHE A 32 -12.38 4.23 -1.25
CA PHE A 32 -13.61 4.87 -1.69
C PHE A 32 -14.79 3.92 -1.44
N SER A 33 -16.01 4.40 -1.68
CA SER A 33 -17.22 3.60 -1.60
C SER A 33 -18.19 3.95 -2.73
N GLY A 34 -18.94 2.96 -3.23
CA GLY A 34 -19.87 3.14 -4.35
C GLY A 34 -19.18 3.51 -5.65
N ILE A 35 -18.13 2.78 -6.03
CA ILE A 35 -17.51 2.87 -7.35
C ILE A 35 -18.28 1.96 -8.32
N ASP A 36 -18.86 2.57 -9.36
CA ASP A 36 -19.56 1.88 -10.45
C ASP A 36 -18.78 1.96 -11.78
N GLY A 37 -17.75 2.82 -11.86
CA GLY A 37 -16.96 3.04 -13.06
C GLY A 37 -15.61 3.70 -12.78
N VAL A 38 -14.71 3.65 -13.78
CA VAL A 38 -13.37 4.24 -13.72
C VAL A 38 -13.11 5.04 -15.00
N ALA A 39 -12.74 6.31 -14.84
CA ALA A 39 -12.28 7.19 -15.90
C ALA A 39 -10.84 7.63 -15.62
N LEU A 40 -9.90 7.22 -16.47
CA LEU A 40 -8.48 7.49 -16.27
C LEU A 40 -7.94 8.41 -17.37
N LEU A 41 -7.18 9.43 -16.96
CA LEU A 41 -6.47 10.34 -17.85
C LEU A 41 -4.99 10.30 -17.52
N GLY A 42 -4.16 9.97 -18.52
CA GLY A 42 -2.71 9.91 -18.37
C GLY A 42 -2.11 8.68 -19.01
N SER A 43 -0.87 8.37 -18.64
CA SER A 43 -0.12 7.21 -19.09
C SER A 43 0.24 6.33 -17.90
N GLY A 44 -0.01 5.03 -18.02
CA GLY A 44 0.36 4.03 -17.02
C GLY A 44 -0.35 2.71 -17.29
N ASP A 45 0.08 1.68 -16.57
CA ASP A 45 -0.60 0.40 -16.55
C ASP A 45 -1.72 0.43 -15.50
N VAL A 46 -2.86 -0.16 -15.83
CA VAL A 46 -4.04 -0.18 -14.97
C VAL A 46 -4.56 -1.60 -14.87
N ASP A 47 -4.50 -2.15 -13.66
CA ASP A 47 -5.07 -3.45 -13.32
C ASP A 47 -6.39 -3.26 -12.57
N ILE A 48 -7.49 -3.79 -13.11
CA ILE A 48 -8.81 -3.72 -12.49
C ILE A 48 -9.22 -5.10 -12.00
N THR A 49 -9.48 -5.22 -10.70
CA THR A 49 -10.00 -6.45 -10.09
C THR A 49 -11.40 -6.21 -9.53
N LEU A 50 -12.39 -6.95 -10.02
CA LEU A 50 -13.74 -6.97 -9.47
C LEU A 50 -13.79 -7.84 -8.20
N GLY A 51 -14.23 -7.26 -7.08
CA GLY A 51 -14.29 -7.97 -5.81
C GLY A 51 -15.01 -7.17 -4.72
N ASN A 52 -14.83 -7.60 -3.47
CA ASN A 52 -15.56 -7.03 -2.31
C ASN A 52 -14.82 -5.85 -1.65
N LYS A 53 -13.80 -5.29 -2.32
CA LYS A 53 -12.97 -4.20 -1.81
C LYS A 53 -12.96 -3.06 -2.80
N GLU A 54 -13.16 -1.86 -2.28
CA GLU A 54 -13.15 -0.61 -3.05
C GLU A 54 -11.91 0.21 -2.67
N GLU A 55 -10.83 -0.05 -3.39
CA GLU A 55 -9.51 0.49 -3.12
C GLU A 55 -8.79 0.82 -4.42
N ILE A 56 -8.04 1.91 -4.42
CA ILE A 56 -7.05 2.23 -5.45
C ILE A 56 -5.67 2.11 -4.81
N THR A 57 -4.82 1.28 -5.42
CA THR A 57 -3.40 1.20 -5.09
C THR A 57 -2.61 1.89 -6.20
N ILE A 58 -1.82 2.90 -5.83
CA ILE A 58 -1.01 3.69 -6.76
C ILE A 58 0.47 3.37 -6.51
N HIS A 59 1.16 2.90 -7.55
CA HIS A 59 2.60 2.68 -7.52
C HIS A 59 3.28 3.72 -8.42
N ALA A 60 3.93 4.72 -7.82
CA ALA A 60 4.52 5.83 -8.55
C ALA A 60 5.68 6.49 -7.79
N PRO A 61 6.51 7.30 -8.48
CA PRO A 61 7.50 8.14 -7.83
C PRO A 61 6.88 9.05 -6.75
N ALA A 62 7.54 9.17 -5.60
CA ALA A 62 7.06 9.89 -4.43
C ALA A 62 6.80 11.37 -4.70
N ASP A 63 7.59 11.97 -5.59
CA ASP A 63 7.45 13.34 -6.04
C ASP A 63 6.24 13.56 -6.96
N LEU A 64 5.72 12.50 -7.61
CA LEU A 64 4.52 12.56 -8.44
C LEU A 64 3.22 12.37 -7.66
N ILE A 65 3.26 11.64 -6.54
CA ILE A 65 2.08 11.34 -5.72
C ILE A 65 1.19 12.57 -5.43
N PRO A 66 1.72 13.72 -4.99
CA PRO A 66 0.90 14.91 -4.68
C PRO A 66 0.16 15.50 -5.90
N TYR A 67 0.57 15.14 -7.12
CA TYR A 67 -0.02 15.63 -8.37
C TYR A 67 -1.01 14.63 -8.99
N LEU A 68 -1.12 13.41 -8.46
CA LEU A 68 -2.10 12.44 -8.90
C LEU A 68 -3.45 12.72 -8.24
N LEU A 69 -4.37 13.29 -9.03
CA LEU A 69 -5.74 13.57 -8.59
C LEU A 69 -6.58 12.29 -8.66
N THR A 70 -7.35 12.03 -7.60
CA THR A 70 -8.36 10.97 -7.59
C THR A 70 -9.60 11.53 -6.93
N GLU A 71 -10.71 11.55 -7.67
CA GLU A 71 -11.98 12.10 -7.20
C GLU A 71 -13.10 11.16 -7.62
N LYS A 72 -14.11 10.99 -6.75
CA LYS A 72 -15.32 10.26 -7.11
C LYS A 72 -16.43 11.23 -7.43
N LYS A 73 -16.99 11.16 -8.64
CA LYS A 73 -18.14 11.95 -9.07
C LYS A 73 -19.21 11.06 -9.67
N ASP A 74 -20.43 11.12 -9.12
CA ASP A 74 -21.60 10.37 -9.61
C ASP A 74 -21.35 8.86 -9.78
N GLY A 75 -20.60 8.26 -8.84
CA GLY A 75 -20.24 6.83 -8.85
C GLY A 75 -19.06 6.46 -9.76
N THR A 76 -18.54 7.40 -10.54
CA THR A 76 -17.33 7.21 -11.36
C THR A 76 -16.11 7.77 -10.66
N LEU A 77 -15.04 6.98 -10.60
CA LEU A 77 -13.69 7.41 -10.23
C LEU A 77 -12.96 8.13 -11.36
#